data_AF-A0A2E1AD43-F1
#
_entry.id   AF-A0A2E1AD43-F1
#
_cell.length_a   1.000
_cell.length_b   1.000
_cell.length_c   1.000
_cell.angle_alpha   90.00
_cell.angle_beta   90.00
_cell.angle_gamma   90.00
#
_symmetry.space_group_name_H-M   'P 1'
#
loop_
_entity.id
_entity.type
_entity.pdbx_description
1 polymer ?
#
loop_
_entity_poly.entity_id
_entity_poly.type
_entity_poly.pdbx_seq_one_letter_code
_entity_poly.pdbx_strand_id
1 'polypeptide(L)'
;MSIEFQLLTSLELLLSTFLSMLVGLERDRRNQPAGLRTHMLVGFGSCLFTILSFHAFPGSDPARVAAQVVTGIGFLGAGTILHLHRTHGASDIKHLTTAASIWATAGIGMAVGTGAWLLAINGTLITWIILAVVRRLEPDK
;
A
#
# COMPACT_ATOMS: atom_id res chain seq x y z
N MET A 1 -24.78 -8.97 -2.22
CA MET A 1 -24.00 -8.96 -0.97
C MET A 1 -24.96 -8.80 0.20
N SER A 2 -25.01 -9.75 1.14
CA SER A 2 -25.81 -9.64 2.37
C SER A 2 -25.11 -8.74 3.40
N ILE A 3 -25.84 -8.30 4.43
CA ILE A 3 -25.26 -7.49 5.52
C ILE A 3 -24.21 -8.28 6.33
N GLU A 4 -24.43 -9.58 6.56
CA GLU A 4 -23.47 -10.46 7.24
C GLU A 4 -22.14 -10.51 6.50
N PHE A 5 -22.19 -10.62 5.16
CA PHE A 5 -21.01 -10.58 4.32
C PHE A 5 -20.28 -9.22 4.39
N GLN A 6 -21.04 -8.12 4.43
CA GLN A 6 -20.46 -6.78 4.61
C GLN A 6 -19.76 -6.64 5.96
N LEU A 7 -20.31 -7.23 7.03
CA LEU A 7 -19.68 -7.23 8.35
C LEU A 7 -18.37 -8.03 8.36
N LEU A 8 -18.34 -9.19 7.70
CA LEU A 8 -17.13 -10.01 7.59
C LEU A 8 -16.03 -9.29 6.79
N THR A 9 -16.36 -8.77 5.62
CA THR A 9 -15.42 -8.00 4.78
C THR A 9 -14.98 -6.70 5.45
N SER A 10 -15.76 -6.12 6.37
CA SER A 10 -15.31 -4.97 7.18
C SER A 10 -14.13 -5.32 8.08
N LEU A 11 -14.02 -6.57 8.55
CA LEU A 11 -12.86 -7.03 9.31
C LEU A 11 -11.61 -7.11 8.44
N GLU A 12 -11.75 -7.45 7.15
CA GLU A 12 -10.65 -7.44 6.18
C GLU A 12 -10.15 -6.01 5.95
N LEU A 13 -11.06 -5.03 5.87
CA LEU A 13 -10.68 -3.62 5.79
C LEU A 13 -9.88 -3.17 7.01
N LEU A 14 -10.30 -3.57 8.22
CA LEU A 14 -9.58 -3.28 9.46
C LEU A 14 -8.21 -3.97 9.47
N LEU A 15 -8.13 -5.24 9.07
CA LEU A 15 -6.88 -5.99 8.99
C LEU A 15 -5.90 -5.34 7.99
N SER A 16 -6.36 -5.00 6.78
CA SER A 16 -5.56 -4.31 5.77
C SER A 16 -5.03 -2.98 6.29
N THR A 17 -5.90 -2.20 6.94
CA THR A 17 -5.52 -0.92 7.54
C THR A 17 -4.46 -1.11 8.62
N PHE A 18 -4.62 -2.11 9.49
CA PHE A 18 -3.67 -2.43 10.55
C PHE A 18 -2.31 -2.90 10.02
N LEU A 19 -2.28 -3.81 9.04
CA LEU A 19 -1.03 -4.26 8.43
C LEU A 19 -0.29 -3.11 7.74
N SER A 20 -1.04 -2.27 7.02
CA SER A 20 -0.49 -1.09 6.35
C SER A 20 0.01 -0.02 7.33
N MET A 21 -0.63 0.08 8.50
CA MET A 21 -0.18 0.92 9.61
C MET A 21 1.22 0.51 10.08
N LEU A 22 1.55 -0.79 10.13
CA LEU A 22 2.88 -1.25 10.55
C LEU A 22 3.98 -0.76 9.62
N VAL A 23 3.74 -0.81 8.30
CA VAL A 23 4.65 -0.23 7.29
C VAL A 23 4.71 1.28 7.45
N GLY A 24 3.56 1.94 7.53
CA GLY A 24 3.44 3.39 7.65
C GLY A 24 4.13 3.96 8.89
N LEU A 25 4.08 3.25 10.03
CA LEU A 25 4.67 3.68 11.30
C LEU A 25 6.20 3.77 11.19
N GLU A 26 6.82 2.82 10.48
CA GLU A 26 8.26 2.86 10.22
C GLU A 26 8.64 4.03 9.32
N ARG A 27 7.81 4.35 8.33
CA ARG A 27 8.02 5.50 7.44
C ARG A 27 7.86 6.83 8.18
N ASP A 28 6.82 6.94 9.01
CA ASP A 28 6.48 8.14 9.77
C ASP A 28 7.55 8.47 10.82
N ARG A 29 7.98 7.46 11.60
CA ARG A 29 9.07 7.58 12.60
C ARG A 29 10.38 8.07 11.99
N ARG A 30 10.57 7.90 10.68
CA ARG A 30 11.76 8.31 9.94
C ARG A 30 11.54 9.57 9.10
N ASN A 31 10.48 10.34 9.39
CA ASN A 31 10.12 11.59 8.71
C ASN A 31 10.09 11.47 7.18
N GLN A 32 9.63 10.33 6.68
CA GLN A 32 9.57 10.08 5.25
C GLN A 32 8.31 10.74 4.66
N PRO A 33 8.34 11.21 3.39
CA PRO A 33 7.25 12.03 2.84
C PRO A 33 5.87 11.35 2.84
N ALA A 34 5.83 10.02 2.64
CA ALA A 34 4.62 9.23 2.86
C ALA A 34 4.78 8.44 4.17
N GLY A 35 4.09 8.93 5.20
CA GLY A 35 4.10 8.36 6.53
C GLY A 35 2.89 7.46 6.81
N LEU A 36 2.44 7.50 8.07
CA LEU A 36 1.44 6.57 8.62
C LEU A 36 0.10 6.63 7.88
N ARG A 37 -0.47 7.84 7.76
CA ARG A 37 -1.79 8.07 7.15
C ARG A 37 -1.84 7.61 5.69
N THR A 38 -0.78 7.88 4.93
CA THR A 38 -0.71 7.51 3.51
C THR A 38 -0.76 5.99 3.34
N HIS A 39 0.05 5.25 4.10
CA HIS A 39 0.10 3.79 3.99
C HIS A 39 -1.23 3.16 4.42
N MET A 40 -1.82 3.64 5.53
CA MET A 40 -3.15 3.17 5.97
C MET A 40 -4.22 3.35 4.89
N LEU A 41 -4.31 4.54 4.26
CA LEU A 41 -5.28 4.82 3.21
C LEU A 41 -5.04 3.99 1.94
N VAL A 42 -3.77 3.77 1.58
CA VAL A 42 -3.40 2.97 0.40
C VAL A 42 -3.81 1.51 0.57
N GLY A 43 -3.52 0.91 1.73
CA GLY A 43 -3.92 -0.47 2.02
C GLY A 43 -5.42 -0.63 2.14
N PHE A 44 -6.07 0.26 2.89
CA PHE A 44 -7.53 0.30 3.02
C PHE A 44 -8.22 0.38 1.65
N GLY A 45 -7.84 1.36 0.83
CA GLY A 45 -8.44 1.59 -0.48
C GLY A 45 -8.21 0.41 -1.43
N SER A 46 -6.99 -0.14 -1.45
CA SER A 46 -6.67 -1.30 -2.28
C SER A 46 -7.49 -2.52 -1.88
N CYS A 47 -7.62 -2.79 -0.58
CA CYS A 47 -8.48 -3.87 -0.07
C CYS A 47 -9.95 -3.67 -0.45
N LEU A 48 -10.48 -2.46 -0.27
CA LEU A 48 -11.86 -2.12 -0.62
C LEU A 48 -12.12 -2.34 -2.12
N PHE A 49 -11.25 -1.84 -3.00
CA PHE A 49 -11.41 -2.03 -4.43
C PHE A 49 -11.30 -3.50 -4.85
N THR A 50 -10.41 -4.27 -4.22
CA THR A 50 -10.33 -5.71 -4.46
C THR A 50 -11.60 -6.45 -4.05
N ILE A 51 -12.13 -6.20 -2.85
CA ILE A 51 -13.38 -6.82 -2.38
C ILE A 51 -14.54 -6.50 -3.33
N LEU A 52 -14.68 -5.23 -3.72
CA LEU A 52 -15.70 -4.79 -4.69
C LEU A 52 -15.50 -5.49 -6.05
N SER A 53 -14.26 -5.66 -6.49
CA SER A 53 -13.97 -6.31 -7.76
C SER A 53 -14.43 -7.76 -7.82
N PHE A 54 -14.35 -8.50 -6.71
CA PHE A 54 -14.76 -9.90 -6.65
C PHE A 54 -16.28 -10.05 -6.44
N HIS A 55 -16.90 -9.14 -5.68
CA HIS A 55 -18.24 -9.39 -5.15
C HIS A 55 -19.33 -8.43 -5.65
N ALA A 56 -18.98 -7.23 -6.12
CA ALA A 56 -19.97 -6.25 -6.57
C ALA A 56 -20.37 -6.42 -8.05
N PHE A 57 -19.54 -7.11 -8.86
CA PHE A 57 -19.71 -7.22 -10.31
C PHE A 57 -19.64 -8.69 -10.78
N PRO A 58 -20.65 -9.52 -10.45
CA PRO A 58 -20.65 -10.93 -10.82
C PRO A 58 -20.60 -11.12 -12.34
N GLY A 59 -19.78 -12.07 -12.81
CA GLY A 59 -19.59 -12.36 -14.23
C GLY A 59 -18.60 -11.44 -14.97
N SER A 60 -18.04 -10.42 -14.28
CA SER A 60 -16.92 -9.62 -14.80
C SER A 60 -15.57 -10.20 -14.39
N ASP A 61 -14.50 -9.81 -15.09
CA ASP A 61 -13.12 -10.18 -14.73
C ASP A 61 -12.60 -9.33 -13.55
N PRO A 62 -12.37 -9.93 -12.36
CA PRO A 62 -11.88 -9.19 -11.20
C PRO A 62 -10.45 -8.68 -11.37
N ALA A 63 -9.66 -9.26 -12.28
CA ALA A 63 -8.30 -8.82 -12.53
C ALA A 63 -8.26 -7.39 -13.10
N ARG A 64 -9.35 -6.92 -13.74
CA ARG A 64 -9.43 -5.56 -14.31
C ARG A 64 -9.30 -4.48 -13.25
N VAL A 65 -10.07 -4.55 -12.15
CA VAL A 65 -10.00 -3.53 -11.09
C VAL A 65 -8.65 -3.65 -10.36
N ALA A 66 -8.16 -4.87 -10.10
CA ALA A 66 -6.84 -5.08 -9.50
C ALA A 66 -5.72 -4.44 -10.34
N ALA A 67 -5.75 -4.60 -11.67
CA ALA A 67 -4.80 -3.94 -12.56
C ALA A 67 -4.90 -2.41 -12.50
N GLN A 68 -6.10 -1.86 -12.34
CA GLN A 68 -6.29 -0.41 -12.17
C GLN A 68 -5.80 0.09 -10.82
N VAL A 69 -5.86 -0.71 -9.75
CA VAL A 69 -5.22 -0.39 -8.47
C VAL A 69 -3.71 -0.27 -8.67
N VAL A 70 -3.07 -1.28 -9.27
CA VAL A 70 -1.61 -1.25 -9.54
C VAL A 70 -1.22 -0.03 -10.38
N THR A 71 -2.01 0.28 -11.41
CA THR A 71 -1.80 1.46 -12.28
C THR A 71 -1.97 2.77 -11.52
N GLY A 72 -3.05 2.89 -10.73
CA GLY A 72 -3.36 4.08 -9.94
C GLY A 72 -2.29 4.41 -8.90
N ILE A 73 -1.71 3.39 -8.27
CA ILE A 73 -0.61 3.56 -7.31
C ILE A 73 0.66 4.10 -8.00
N GLY A 74 0.86 3.80 -9.28
CA GLY A 74 1.94 4.41 -10.08
C GLY A 74 1.88 5.94 -10.08
N PHE A 75 0.68 6.54 -10.11
CA PHE A 75 0.51 7.99 -10.01
C PHE A 75 0.84 8.54 -8.63
N LEU A 76 0.48 7.85 -7.55
CA LEU A 76 0.86 8.24 -6.19
C LEU A 76 2.38 8.14 -6.00
N GLY A 77 3.00 7.07 -6.50
CA GLY A 77 4.45 6.88 -6.50
C GLY A 77 5.17 8.00 -7.24
N ALA A 78 4.76 8.29 -8.49
CA ALA A 78 5.28 9.41 -9.26
C ALA A 78 5.06 10.75 -8.54
N GLY A 79 3.89 10.96 -7.94
CA GLY A 79 3.60 12.13 -7.11
C GLY A 79 4.59 12.29 -5.95
N THR A 80 4.90 11.21 -5.23
CA THR A 80 5.89 11.25 -4.12
C THR A 80 7.32 11.52 -4.58
N ILE A 81 7.69 11.10 -5.79
CA ILE A 81 9.02 11.37 -6.38
C ILE A 81 9.09 12.83 -6.85
N LEU A 82 8.04 13.33 -7.51
CA LEU A 82 8.01 14.65 -8.12
C LEU A 82 7.77 15.80 -7.13
N HIS A 83 7.18 15.52 -5.96
CA HIS A 83 6.80 16.55 -4.98
C HIS A 83 7.96 17.46 -4.50
N LEU A 84 9.23 17.08 -4.74
CA LEU A 84 10.40 17.87 -4.31
C LEU A 84 11.22 18.52 -5.43
N HIS A 85 10.80 18.43 -6.69
CA HIS A 85 11.51 19.08 -7.80
C HIS A 85 11.42 20.62 -7.80
N ARG A 86 10.61 21.24 -6.93
CA ARG A 86 10.37 22.69 -6.95
C ARG A 86 11.38 23.55 -6.17
N THR A 87 12.26 22.98 -5.36
CA THR A 87 13.12 23.79 -4.46
C THR A 87 14.60 23.82 -4.82
N HIS A 88 15.12 22.87 -5.60
CA HIS A 88 16.55 22.80 -5.90
C HIS A 88 16.69 22.32 -7.33
N GLY A 89 17.12 23.18 -8.26
CA GLY A 89 17.23 22.91 -9.71
C GLY A 89 18.24 21.83 -10.12
N ALA A 90 18.41 20.79 -9.30
CA ALA A 90 19.15 19.58 -9.57
C ALA A 90 18.17 18.40 -9.72
N SER A 91 18.37 17.63 -10.78
CA SER A 91 17.65 16.42 -11.18
C SER A 91 17.92 15.23 -10.25
N ASP A 92 17.73 15.41 -8.95
CA ASP A 92 17.99 14.38 -7.95
C ASP A 92 16.69 13.63 -7.66
N ILE A 93 16.59 12.39 -8.15
CA ILE A 93 15.43 11.52 -7.90
C ILE A 93 15.46 11.10 -6.43
N LYS A 94 14.73 11.84 -5.59
CA LYS A 94 14.58 11.53 -4.17
C LYS A 94 13.28 10.74 -3.93
N HIS A 95 13.27 9.92 -2.87
CA HIS A 95 12.09 9.19 -2.38
C HIS A 95 11.60 7.99 -3.20
N LEU A 96 12.47 7.37 -4.00
CA LEU A 96 12.14 6.12 -4.70
C LEU A 96 11.67 5.02 -3.74
N THR A 97 12.29 4.90 -2.57
CA THR A 97 11.87 3.96 -1.52
C THR A 97 10.48 4.27 -0.96
N THR A 98 10.09 5.54 -0.90
CA THR A 98 8.73 5.95 -0.50
C THR A 98 7.70 5.50 -1.54
N ALA A 99 7.99 5.70 -2.82
CA ALA A 99 7.12 5.23 -3.89
C ALA A 99 6.99 3.70 -3.87
N ALA A 100 8.10 2.99 -3.68
CA ALA A 100 8.13 1.52 -3.57
C ALA A 100 7.35 1.01 -2.35
N SER A 101 7.45 1.69 -1.19
CA SER A 101 6.71 1.28 0.01
C SER A 101 5.20 1.45 -0.14
N ILE A 102 4.75 2.52 -0.80
CA ILE A 102 3.34 2.70 -1.17
C ILE A 102 2.88 1.56 -2.08
N TRP A 103 3.67 1.23 -3.11
CA TRP A 103 3.35 0.15 -4.04
C TRP A 103 3.22 -1.21 -3.35
N ALA A 104 4.16 -1.56 -2.48
CA ALA A 104 4.09 -2.78 -1.69
C ALA A 104 2.85 -2.80 -0.77
N THR A 105 2.50 -1.67 -0.17
CA THR A 105 1.32 -1.53 0.70
C THR A 105 0.01 -1.74 -0.03
N ALA A 106 -0.09 -1.28 -1.27
CA ALA A 106 -1.24 -1.57 -2.11
C ALA A 106 -1.39 -3.08 -2.36
N GLY A 107 -0.28 -3.77 -2.64
CA GLY A 107 -0.24 -5.23 -2.77
C GLY A 107 -0.71 -5.94 -1.50
N ILE A 108 -0.27 -5.49 -0.32
CA ILE A 108 -0.73 -6.02 0.98
C ILE A 108 -2.25 -5.85 1.10
N GLY A 109 -2.79 -4.67 0.79
CA GLY A 109 -4.23 -4.43 0.84
C GLY A 109 -5.01 -5.31 -0.12
N MET A 110 -4.53 -5.49 -1.35
CA MET A 110 -5.16 -6.42 -2.32
C MET A 110 -5.11 -7.86 -1.82
N ALA A 111 -4.00 -8.31 -1.23
CA ALA A 111 -3.88 -9.66 -0.68
C ALA A 111 -4.86 -9.90 0.48
N VAL A 112 -5.13 -8.88 1.31
CA VAL A 112 -6.19 -8.98 2.32
C VAL A 112 -7.56 -9.07 1.65
N GLY A 113 -7.85 -8.21 0.67
CA GLY A 113 -9.14 -8.17 -0.02
C GLY A 113 -9.47 -9.39 -0.89
N THR A 114 -8.48 -10.21 -1.25
CA THR A 114 -8.69 -11.53 -1.88
C THR A 114 -8.82 -12.67 -0.87
N GLY A 115 -8.69 -12.41 0.43
CA GLY A 115 -8.66 -13.44 1.47
C GLY A 115 -7.30 -14.12 1.65
N ALA A 116 -6.25 -13.71 0.93
CA ALA A 116 -4.91 -14.29 1.01
C ALA A 116 -4.10 -13.77 2.22
N TRP A 117 -4.62 -13.97 3.42
CA TRP A 117 -4.10 -13.35 4.66
C TRP A 117 -2.65 -13.72 4.97
N LEU A 118 -2.24 -14.96 4.69
CA LEU A 118 -0.86 -15.39 4.88
C LEU A 118 0.11 -14.60 3.99
N LEU A 119 -0.29 -14.29 2.75
CA LEU A 119 0.50 -13.45 1.85
C LEU A 119 0.53 -12.01 2.33
N ALA A 120 -0.59 -11.48 2.82
CA ALA A 120 -0.65 -10.12 3.38
C ALA A 120 0.28 -9.96 4.60
N ILE A 121 0.25 -10.91 5.54
CA ILE A 121 1.11 -10.90 6.73
C ILE A 121 2.59 -11.00 6.34
N ASN A 122 2.96 -11.98 5.50
CA ASN A 122 4.34 -12.14 5.04
C ASN A 122 4.82 -10.91 4.24
N GLY A 123 3.99 -10.38 3.34
CA GLY A 123 4.29 -9.18 2.58
C GLY A 123 4.53 -7.97 3.50
N THR A 124 3.73 -7.83 4.55
CA THR A 124 3.91 -6.78 5.57
C THR A 124 5.24 -6.94 6.31
N LEU A 125 5.53 -8.16 6.81
CA LEU A 125 6.77 -8.44 7.53
C LEU A 125 8.00 -8.21 6.66
N ILE A 126 8.00 -8.74 5.43
CA ILE A 126 9.11 -8.56 4.49
C ILE A 126 9.32 -7.09 4.16
N THR A 127 8.24 -6.36 3.84
CA THR A 127 8.32 -4.92 3.55
C THR A 127 8.88 -4.15 4.73
N TRP A 128 8.40 -4.45 5.94
CA TRP A 128 8.87 -3.80 7.16
C TRP A 128 10.35 -4.12 7.44
N ILE A 129 10.79 -5.38 7.30
CA ILE A 129 12.19 -5.79 7.48
C ILE A 129 13.10 -5.09 6.47
N ILE A 130 12.70 -5.00 5.20
CA ILE A 130 13.47 -4.29 4.18
C ILE A 130 13.65 -2.82 4.59
N LEU A 131 12.56 -2.16 4.99
CA LEU A 131 12.60 -0.74 5.38
C LEU A 131 13.38 -0.48 6.67
N ALA A 132 13.29 -1.39 7.65
CA ALA A 132 13.85 -1.21 8.99
C ALA A 132 15.31 -1.69 9.11
N VAL A 133 15.65 -2.82 8.49
CA VAL A 133 16.92 -3.54 8.65
C VAL A 133 17.90 -3.21 7.52
N VAL A 134 17.50 -3.31 6.25
CA VAL A 134 18.42 -3.10 5.11
C VAL A 134 18.96 -1.67 5.09
N ARG A 135 18.14 -0.70 5.49
CA ARG A 135 18.59 0.69 5.67
C ARG A 135 19.73 0.86 6.69
N ARG A 136 19.87 -0.02 7.68
CA ARG A 136 21.01 0.06 8.61
C ARG A 136 22.33 -0.28 7.91
N LEU A 137 22.26 -1.04 6.82
CA LEU A 137 23.42 -1.42 6.00
C LEU A 137 23.70 -0.36 4.93
N GLU A 138 22.66 0.32 4.44
CA GLU A 138 22.76 1.43 3.48
C GLU A 138 22.10 2.70 4.05
N PRO A 139 22.81 3.50 4.87
CA PRO A 139 22.32 4.80 5.29
C PRO A 139 22.08 5.69 4.06
N ASP A 140 20.97 6.44 4.06
CA ASP A 140 20.62 7.39 3.00
C ASP A 140 21.85 8.26 2.65
N LYS A 141 22.26 8.27 1.38
CA LYS A 141 23.36 9.11 0.86
C LYS A 141 23.00 10.59 0.89
#